data_AF-A0A109W9D1-F1
#
_entry.id   AF-A0A109W9D1-F1
#
_cell.length_a   1.000
_cell.length_b   1.000
_cell.length_c   1.000
_cell.angle_alpha   90.00
_cell.angle_beta   90.00
_cell.angle_gamma   90.00
#
_symmetry.space_group_name_H-M   'P 1'
#
loop_
_entity.id
_entity.type
_entity.pdbx_description
1 polymer ?
#
loop_
_entity_poly.entity_id
_entity_poly.type
_entity_poly.pdbx_seq_one_letter_code
_entity_poly.pdbx_strand_id
1 'polypeptide(L)' 'MSQEELAEKSNVSRTTIHLIESGQSSTVKIRTLQKLAVVFNKQVKDFF' A
#
# COMPACT_ATOMS: atom_id res chain seq x y z
N MET A 1 -6.24 5.60 -10.37
CA MET A 1 -4.85 5.74 -9.87
C MET A 1 -4.10 4.49 -10.28
N SER A 2 -2.97 4.65 -10.94
CA SER A 2 -2.06 3.56 -11.31
C SER A 2 -1.17 3.11 -10.14
N GLN A 3 -0.53 1.93 -10.25
CA GLN A 3 0.43 1.46 -9.24
C GLN A 3 1.65 2.38 -9.14
N GLU A 4 2.15 2.93 -10.26
CA GLU A 4 3.18 3.97 -10.29
C GLU A 4 2.75 5.20 -9.47
N GLU A 5 1.57 5.76 -9.73
CA GLU A 5 1.11 6.93 -8.99
C GLU A 5 0.93 6.66 -7.49
N LEU A 6 0.43 5.47 -7.14
CA LEU A 6 0.30 5.06 -5.74
C LEU A 6 1.68 4.88 -5.09
N ALA A 7 2.64 4.31 -5.80
CA ALA A 7 4.01 4.13 -5.32
C ALA A 7 4.67 5.48 -5.01
N GLU A 8 4.54 6.44 -5.92
CA GLU A 8 5.07 7.79 -5.74
C GLU A 8 4.39 8.52 -4.58
N LYS A 9 3.05 8.49 -4.53
CA LYS A 9 2.29 9.18 -3.47
C LYS A 9 2.49 8.59 -2.09
N SER A 10 2.61 7.26 -1.98
CA SER A 10 2.80 6.58 -0.70
C SER A 10 4.28 6.43 -0.31
N ASN A 11 5.20 6.74 -1.22
CA ASN A 11 6.63 6.48 -1.07
C ASN A 11 6.88 5.01 -0.67
N VAL A 12 6.28 4.11 -1.46
CA VAL A 12 6.37 2.64 -1.37
C VAL A 12 6.73 2.14 -2.75
N SER A 13 7.61 1.16 -2.88
CA SER A 13 7.98 0.62 -4.18
C SER A 13 6.78 0.01 -4.90
N ARG A 14 6.66 0.23 -6.21
CA ARG A 14 5.63 -0.39 -7.05
C ARG A 14 5.59 -1.91 -6.87
N THR A 15 6.75 -2.57 -6.79
CA THR A 15 6.84 -4.01 -6.55
C THR A 15 6.16 -4.41 -5.24
N THR A 16 6.31 -3.62 -4.18
CA THR A 16 5.63 -3.86 -2.91
C THR A 16 4.12 -3.71 -3.05
N ILE A 17 3.64 -2.68 -3.74
CA ILE A 17 2.21 -2.52 -4.02
C ILE A 17 1.67 -3.72 -4.81
N HIS A 18 2.37 -4.14 -5.85
CA HIS A 18 1.99 -5.31 -6.64
C HIS A 18 1.97 -6.58 -5.79
N LEU A 19 2.95 -6.81 -4.93
CA LEU A 19 2.96 -7.97 -4.03
C LEU A 19 1.82 -7.93 -3.00
N ILE A 20 1.37 -6.74 -2.59
CA ILE A 20 0.22 -6.56 -1.69
C ILE A 20 -1.07 -6.89 -2.43
N GLU A 21 -1.26 -6.33 -3.63
CA GLU A 21 -2.46 -6.55 -4.46
C GLU A 21 -2.57 -8.00 -4.94
N SER A 22 -1.44 -8.64 -5.25
CA SER A 22 -1.37 -10.05 -5.66
C SER A 22 -1.53 -11.03 -4.48
N GLY A 23 -1.67 -10.54 -3.24
CA GLY A 23 -1.80 -11.39 -2.05
C GLY A 23 -0.54 -12.18 -1.69
N GLN A 24 0.60 -11.90 -2.34
CA GLN A 24 1.88 -12.58 -2.11
C GLN A 24 2.66 -11.98 -0.92
N SER A 25 2.17 -10.91 -0.32
CA SER A 25 2.78 -10.30 0.85
C SER A 25 2.20 -10.88 2.13
N SER A 26 2.78 -11.97 2.64
CA SER A 26 2.40 -12.53 3.94
C SER A 26 2.69 -11.58 5.12
N THR A 27 3.60 -10.62 4.93
CA THR A 27 4.04 -9.70 5.99
C THR A 27 4.16 -8.26 5.47
N VAL A 28 3.02 -7.59 5.30
CA VAL A 28 3.02 -6.14 5.01
C VAL A 28 3.33 -5.39 6.29
N LYS A 29 4.38 -4.56 6.29
CA LYS A 29 4.67 -3.70 7.44
C LYS A 29 3.50 -2.74 7.67
N ILE A 30 3.06 -2.60 8.92
CA ILE A 30 2.01 -1.64 9.31
C ILE A 30 2.34 -0.22 8.81
N ARG A 31 3.62 0.16 8.79
CA ARG A 31 4.09 1.44 8.24
C ARG A 31 3.75 1.62 6.75
N THR A 32 3.82 0.54 5.96
CA THR A 32 3.44 0.55 4.54
C THR A 32 1.94 0.73 4.39
N LEU A 33 1.15 -0.01 5.19
CA LEU A 33 -0.31 0.15 5.22
C LEU A 33 -0.72 1.56 5.65
N GLN A 34 -0.06 2.16 6.64
CA GLN A 34 -0.30 3.54 7.06
C GLN A 34 -0.08 4.53 5.91
N LYS A 35 1.02 4.39 5.18
CA LYS A 35 1.32 5.23 4.01
C LYS A 35 0.26 5.09 2.92
N LEU A 36 -0.16 3.86 2.62
CA LEU A 36 -1.23 3.60 1.66
C LEU A 36 -2.56 4.19 2.15
N ALA A 37 -2.91 3.96 3.41
CA ALA A 37 -4.12 4.47 4.06
C ALA A 37 -4.22 6.00 3.96
N VAL A 38 -3.11 6.73 4.18
CA VAL A 38 -3.04 8.18 4.00
C VAL A 38 -3.35 8.59 2.55
N VAL A 39 -2.79 7.90 1.55
CA VAL A 39 -3.06 8.20 0.13
C VAL A 39 -4.52 7.94 -0.23
N PHE A 40 -5.11 6.88 0.30
CA PHE A 40 -6.51 6.55 0.08
C PHE A 40 -7.49 7.33 0.96
N ASN A 41 -6.99 8.19 1.86
CA ASN A 41 -7.77 8.85 2.89
C ASN A 41 -8.64 7.86 3.71
N LYS A 42 -8.09 6.68 3.96
CA LYS A 42 -8.69 5.60 4.74
C LYS A 42 -7.88 5.33 6.00
N GLN A 43 -8.43 4.52 6.89
CA GLN A 43 -7.73 4.04 8.07
C GLN A 43 -7.10 2.67 7.76
N VAL A 44 -6.00 2.35 8.44
CA VAL A 44 -5.34 1.04 8.29
C VAL A 44 -6.28 -0.12 8.61
N LYS A 45 -7.25 0.09 9.51
CA LYS A 45 -8.29 -0.88 9.86
C LYS A 45 -9.23 -1.20 8.69
N ASP A 46 -9.34 -0.34 7.67
CA ASP A 46 -10.19 -0.60 6.51
C ASP A 46 -9.56 -1.61 5.53
N PHE A 47 -8.31 -2.03 5.78
CA PHE A 47 -7.61 -3.06 5.01
C PHE A 47 -7.74 -4.47 5.64
N PHE A 48 -8.42 -4.60 6.79
CA PHE A 48 -8.58 -5.84 7.56
C PHE A 48 -10.04 -6.11 7.89
#